data_AF-A0A7R9C492-F1
#
_entry.id   AF-A0A7R9C492-F1
#
_cell.length_a   1.000
_cell.length_b   1.000
_cell.length_c   1.000
_cell.angle_alpha   90.00
_cell.angle_beta   90.00
_cell.angle_gamma   90.00
#
_symmetry.space_group_name_H-M   'P 1'
#
loop_
_entity.id
_entity.type
_entity.pdbx_description
1 polymer ?
#
loop_
_entity_poly.entity_id
_entity_poly.type
_entity_poly.pdbx_seq_one_letter_code
_entity_poly.pdbx_strand_id
1 'polypeptide(L)'
;MVEIDGEVITACKEHLPQIAAAFDNPKLELIVDDGIAFIKNAKPESYDLIIVDGSDPVGPAEGLFSVEFYTNCYNALSKDGILVAQ
;
A
#
# COMPACT_ATOMS: atom_id res chain seq x y z
N MET A 1 -4.38 3.33 3.11
CA MET A 1 -2.91 3.24 3.01
C MET A 1 -2.47 2.13 3.93
N VAL A 2 -1.63 1.22 3.43
CA VAL A 2 -1.06 0.13 4.21
C VAL A 2 0.44 0.36 4.26
N GLU A 3 0.97 0.50 5.46
CA GLU A 3 2.40 0.72 5.72
C GLU A 3 2.85 -0.33 6.73
N ILE A 4 3.94 -1.03 6.46
CA ILE A 4 4.43 -2.11 7.32
C ILE A 4 5.10 -1.54 8.58
N ASP A 5 5.68 -0.35 8.48
CA ASP A 5 6.47 0.27 9.55
C ASP A 5 5.79 1.51 10.15
N GLY A 6 5.22 1.34 11.35
CA GLY A 6 4.62 2.44 12.11
C GLY A 6 5.59 3.55 12.52
N GLU A 7 6.90 3.26 12.59
CA GLU A 7 7.93 4.26 12.89
C GLU A 7 8.09 5.24 11.71
N VAL A 8 7.96 4.78 10.47
CA VAL A 8 7.98 5.64 9.28
C VAL A 8 6.85 6.66 9.33
N ILE A 9 5.64 6.24 9.69
CA ILE A 9 4.49 7.15 9.87
C ILE A 9 4.79 8.19 10.96
N THR A 10 5.35 7.73 12.09
CA THR A 10 5.66 8.60 13.24
C THR A 10 6.73 9.62 12.86
N ALA A 11 7.81 9.19 12.21
CA ALA A 11 8.87 10.06 11.71
C ALA A 11 8.35 11.07 10.68
N CYS A 12 7.45 10.66 9.77
CA CYS A 12 6.78 11.56 8.83
C CYS A 12 5.96 12.64 9.56
N LYS A 13 5.23 12.29 10.62
CA LYS A 13 4.48 13.27 11.42
C LYS A 13 5.39 14.26 12.14
N GLU A 14 6.55 13.81 12.64
CA GLU A 14 7.49 14.67 13.35
C GLU A 14 8.28 15.58 12.41
N HIS A 15 8.81 15.03 11.31
CA HIS A 15 9.80 15.71 10.48
C HIS A 15 9.23 16.27 9.16
N LEU A 16 8.08 15.76 8.70
CA LEU A 16 7.44 16.16 7.43
C LEU A 16 5.98 16.62 7.64
N PRO A 17 5.71 17.58 8.54
CA PRO A 17 4.34 17.92 8.98
C PRO A 17 3.43 18.41 7.84
N GLN A 18 3.99 19.04 6.80
CA GLN A 18 3.21 19.48 5.64
C GLN A 18 2.67 18.30 4.82
N ILE A 19 3.43 17.21 4.73
CA ILE A 19 3.03 15.97 4.04
C ILE A 19 2.10 15.17 4.97
N ALA A 20 2.49 15.04 6.23
CA ALA A 20 1.76 14.25 7.21
C ALA A 20 0.37 14.79 7.55
N ALA A 21 0.07 16.07 7.25
CA ALA A 21 -1.29 16.62 7.33
C ALA A 21 -2.32 15.81 6.50
N ALA A 22 -1.87 15.08 5.47
CA ALA A 22 -2.73 14.18 4.69
C ALA A 22 -3.28 13.01 5.52
N PHE A 23 -2.62 12.63 6.63
CA PHE A 23 -3.07 11.55 7.50
C PHE A 23 -4.39 11.87 8.22
N ASP A 24 -4.75 13.15 8.35
CA ASP A 24 -6.00 13.59 9.00
C ASP A 24 -7.19 13.62 8.02
N ASN A 25 -7.00 13.20 6.77
CA ASN A 25 -8.08 13.17 5.78
C ASN A 25 -9.17 12.15 6.22
N PRO A 26 -10.45 12.55 6.31
CA PRO A 26 -11.51 11.66 6.80
C PRO A 26 -11.79 10.44 5.90
N LYS A 27 -11.28 10.44 4.67
CA LYS A 27 -11.36 9.29 3.75
C LYS A 27 -10.17 8.34 3.86
N LEU A 28 -9.15 8.69 4.63
CA LEU A 28 -8.00 7.84 4.83
C LEU A 28 -8.29 6.80 5.90
N GLU A 29 -8.23 5.54 5.49
CA GLU A 29 -7.98 4.43 6.41
C GLU A 29 -6.48 4.13 6.40
N LEU A 30 -5.80 4.34 7.52
CA LEU A 30 -4.39 4.06 7.71
C LEU A 30 -4.22 2.75 8.48
N ILE A 31 -3.57 1.78 7.87
CA ILE A 31 -3.39 0.44 8.40
C ILE A 31 -1.88 0.20 8.54
N VAL A 32 -1.45 -0.19 9.75
CA VAL A 32 -0.07 -0.60 10.00
C VAL A 32 -0.01 -2.11 9.94
N ASP A 33 0.33 -2.65 8.76
CA ASP A 33 0.34 -4.09 8.47
C ASP A 33 1.16 -4.38 7.19
N ASP A 34 1.44 -5.66 6.92
CA ASP A 34 2.08 -6.10 5.69
C ASP A 34 1.14 -5.95 4.48
N GLY A 35 1.50 -5.08 3.53
CA GLY A 35 0.76 -4.86 2.29
C GLY A 35 0.59 -6.10 1.41
N ILE A 36 1.55 -7.05 1.46
CA ILE A 36 1.48 -8.31 0.71
C ILE A 36 0.37 -9.20 1.31
N ALA A 37 0.36 -9.35 2.63
CA ALA A 37 -0.68 -10.08 3.35
C ALA A 37 -2.04 -9.41 3.20
N PHE A 38 -2.09 -8.08 3.23
CA PHE A 38 -3.30 -7.31 3.05
C PHE A 38 -3.95 -7.58 1.69
N ILE A 39 -3.18 -7.43 0.59
CA ILE A 39 -3.75 -7.60 -0.75
C ILE A 39 -4.12 -9.06 -1.04
N LYS A 40 -3.39 -10.02 -0.47
CA LYS A 40 -3.73 -11.45 -0.57
C LYS A 40 -5.11 -11.78 0.00
N ASN A 41 -5.53 -11.05 1.04
CA ASN A 41 -6.82 -11.24 1.70
C ASN A 41 -7.89 -10.23 1.23
N ALA A 42 -7.55 -9.35 0.28
CA ALA A 42 -8.49 -8.38 -0.25
C ALA A 42 -9.65 -9.07 -0.98
N LYS A 43 -10.84 -8.46 -0.90
CA LYS A 43 -12.00 -8.94 -1.65
C LYS A 43 -11.75 -8.73 -3.15
N PRO A 44 -12.19 -9.65 -4.02
CA PRO A 44 -12.10 -9.42 -5.47
C PRO A 44 -12.84 -8.15 -5.90
N GLU A 45 -12.31 -7.47 -6.92
CA GLU A 45 -12.91 -6.26 -7.51
C GLU A 45 -13.24 -5.15 -6.50
N SER A 46 -12.45 -5.02 -5.43
CA SER A 46 -12.71 -4.07 -4.34
C SER A 46 -11.95 -2.74 -4.46
N TYR A 47 -11.01 -2.63 -5.41
CA TYR A 47 -10.22 -1.41 -5.62
C TYR A 47 -10.26 -0.96 -7.09
N ASP A 48 -10.48 0.34 -7.30
CA ASP A 48 -10.38 0.94 -8.64
C ASP A 48 -8.94 1.36 -9.00
N LEU A 49 -8.11 1.61 -7.99
CA LEU A 49 -6.72 2.01 -8.15
C LEU A 49 -5.88 1.41 -7.03
N ILE A 50 -4.79 0.75 -7.42
CA ILE A 50 -3.74 0.30 -6.51
C ILE A 50 -2.47 1.07 -6.87
N ILE A 51 -1.86 1.71 -5.87
CA ILE A 51 -0.55 2.37 -5.99
C ILE A 51 0.41 1.63 -5.07
N VAL A 52 1.47 1.08 -5.66
CA VAL A 52 2.56 0.40 -4.94
C VAL A 52 3.74 1.36 -4.89
N ASP A 53 3.82 2.14 -3.81
CA ASP A 53 4.94 3.03 -3.49
C ASP A 53 5.93 2.29 -2.58
N GLY A 54 6.54 1.24 -3.12
CA GLY A 54 7.49 0.38 -2.41
C GLY A 54 8.94 0.87 -2.56
N SER A 55 9.80 0.47 -1.63
CA SER A 55 11.25 0.63 -1.78
C SER A 55 11.83 -0.38 -2.78
N ASP A 56 13.13 -0.24 -3.08
CA ASP A 56 13.90 -1.23 -3.84
C ASP A 56 13.70 -2.67 -3.30
N PRO A 57 13.81 -3.72 -4.14
CA PRO A 57 13.53 -5.12 -3.80
C PRO A 57 14.59 -5.71 -2.86
N VAL A 58 14.62 -5.24 -1.63
CA VAL A 58 15.53 -5.67 -0.57
C VAL A 58 14.75 -5.81 0.73
N GLY A 59 14.90 -6.96 1.39
CA GLY A 59 14.24 -7.21 2.67
C GLY A 59 12.72 -7.31 2.52
N PRO A 60 11.91 -6.59 3.32
CA PRO A 60 10.45 -6.75 3.33
C PRO A 60 9.80 -6.43 1.97
N ALA A 61 10.43 -5.60 1.15
CA ALA A 61 9.91 -5.19 -0.15
C ALA A 61 10.08 -6.26 -1.25
N GLU A 62 10.93 -7.28 -1.08
CA GLU A 62 11.20 -8.29 -2.11
C GLU A 62 9.91 -8.96 -2.61
N GLY A 63 8.96 -9.22 -1.71
CA GLY A 63 7.70 -9.86 -2.06
C GLY A 63 6.79 -9.00 -2.96
N LEU A 64 6.94 -7.67 -2.95
CA LEU A 64 6.19 -6.75 -3.81
C LEU A 64 6.53 -6.90 -5.30
N PHE A 65 7.65 -7.57 -5.61
CA PHE A 65 8.11 -7.81 -6.99
C PHE A 65 7.77 -9.22 -7.50
N SER A 66 7.02 -10.00 -6.72
CA SER A 66 6.66 -11.37 -7.07
C SER A 66 5.44 -11.46 -7.98
N VAL A 67 5.37 -12.53 -8.80
CA VAL A 67 4.19 -12.84 -9.62
C VAL A 67 2.94 -13.04 -8.75
N GLU A 68 3.11 -13.65 -7.57
CA GLU A 68 2.01 -13.86 -6.61
C GLU A 68 1.41 -12.53 -6.16
N PHE A 69 2.25 -11.55 -5.79
CA PHE A 69 1.78 -10.23 -5.38
C PHE A 69 0.98 -9.54 -6.49
N TYR A 70 1.52 -9.48 -7.72
CA TYR A 70 0.80 -8.86 -8.83
C TYR A 70 -0.48 -9.62 -9.23
N THR A 71 -0.51 -10.94 -9.05
CA THR A 71 -1.74 -11.72 -9.24
C THR A 71 -2.81 -11.36 -8.21
N ASN A 72 -2.43 -11.20 -6.95
CA ASN A 72 -3.34 -10.77 -5.89
C ASN A 72 -3.86 -9.35 -6.15
N CYS A 73 -2.98 -8.43 -6.55
CA CYS A 73 -3.37 -7.08 -6.96
C CYS A 73 -4.38 -7.10 -8.12
N TYR A 74 -4.11 -7.88 -9.17
CA TYR A 74 -5.01 -8.01 -10.31
C TYR A 74 -6.40 -8.52 -9.90
N ASN A 75 -6.47 -9.51 -9.01
CA ASN A 75 -7.75 -10.03 -8.52
C ASN A 75 -8.52 -9.01 -7.67
N ALA A 76 -7.80 -8.18 -6.92
CA ALA A 76 -8.40 -7.14 -6.08
C ALA A 76 -8.88 -5.92 -6.87
N LEU A 77 -8.36 -5.70 -8.08
CA LEU A 77 -8.78 -4.61 -8.95
C LEU A 77 -10.15 -4.86 -9.56
N SER A 78 -10.93 -3.79 -9.71
CA SER A 78 -12.14 -3.79 -10.52
C SER A 78 -11.79 -3.99 -12.00
N LYS A 79 -12.80 -4.30 -12.83
CA LYS A 79 -12.61 -4.59 -14.26
C LYS A 79 -11.84 -3.50 -15.03
N ASP A 80 -12.09 -2.23 -14.67
CA ASP A 80 -11.44 -1.06 -15.28
C ASP A 80 -10.34 -0.50 -14.37
N GLY A 81 -9.91 -1.28 -13.38
CA GLY A 81 -8.97 -0.89 -12.36
C GLY A 81 -7.54 -0.75 -12.89
N ILE A 82 -6.77 0.11 -12.22
CA ILE A 82 -5.40 0.44 -12.62
C ILE A 82 -4.43 0.09 -11.49
N LEU A 83 -3.28 -0.46 -11.85
CA LEU A 83 -2.13 -0.55 -10.96
C LEU A 83 -1.01 0.37 -11.44
N VAL A 84 -0.41 1.11 -10.51
CA VAL A 84 0.82 1.86 -10.70
C VAL A 84 1.85 1.37 -9.67
N ALA A 85 3.07 1.11 -10.11
CA ALA A 85 4.19 0.71 -9.26
C ALA A 85 5.47 1.47 -9.65
N GLN A 86 6.39 1.62 -8.68
CA GLN A 86 7.75 2.12 -8.89
C GLN A 86 8.61 1.10 -9.66
#